data_AF-A0AAW2EL05-F1
#
_entry.id   AF-A0AAW2EL05-F1
#
_cell.length_a   1.000
_cell.length_b   1.000
_cell.length_c   1.000
_cell.angle_alpha   90.00
_cell.angle_beta   90.00
_cell.angle_gamma   90.00
#
_symmetry.space_group_name_H-M   'P 1'
#
loop_
_entity.id
_entity.type
_entity.pdbx_description
1 polymer ?
#
loop_
_entity_poly.entity_id
_entity_poly.type
_entity_poly.pdbx_seq_one_letter_code
_entity_poly.pdbx_strand_id
1 'polypeptide(L)' 'MNILTKIRTLSSKLGTRHYNGKVGIIGVPFDKGQEKEGVARGPEVIRAAKLIDELKILGKSIQ' A
#
# COMPACT_ATOMS: atom_id res chain seq x y z
N MET A 1 -28.44 -22.06 9.72
CA MET A 1 -27.58 -21.02 9.12
C MET A 1 -28.49 -19.89 8.66
N ASN A 2 -28.37 -18.69 9.23
CA ASN A 2 -29.44 -17.68 9.25
C ASN A 2 -29.33 -16.69 8.07
N ILE A 3 -30.45 -16.14 7.62
CA ILE A 3 -30.52 -15.21 6.45
C ILE A 3 -29.61 -14.00 6.68
N LEU A 4 -29.55 -13.52 7.92
CA LEU A 4 -28.70 -12.40 8.36
C LEU A 4 -27.20 -12.67 8.13
N THR A 5 -26.74 -13.91 8.33
CA THR A 5 -25.33 -14.28 8.10
C THR A 5 -24.97 -14.31 6.61
N LYS A 6 -25.95 -14.59 5.74
CA LYS A 6 -25.80 -14.58 4.28
C LYS A 6 -25.75 -13.16 3.71
N ILE A 7 -26.53 -12.24 4.27
CA ILE A 7 -26.53 -10.81 3.87
C ILE A 7 -25.21 -10.14 4.29
N ARG A 8 -24.71 -10.44 5.50
CA ARG A 8 -23.44 -9.90 6.01
C ARG A 8 -22.21 -10.35 5.20
N THR A 9 -22.22 -11.57 4.68
CA THR A 9 -21.14 -12.08 3.82
C THR A 9 -21.21 -11.55 2.40
N LEU A 10 -22.40 -11.15 1.93
CA LEU A 10 -22.58 -10.49 0.64
C LEU A 10 -22.09 -9.04 0.67
N SER A 11 -22.35 -8.31 1.77
CA SER A 11 -21.95 -6.91 1.90
C SER A 11 -20.43 -6.73 2.04
N SER A 12 -19.72 -7.65 2.69
CA SER A 12 -18.26 -7.60 2.79
C SER A 12 -17.55 -7.79 1.44
N LYS A 13 -18.21 -8.44 0.46
CA LYS A 13 -17.70 -8.60 -0.90
C LYS A 13 -17.82 -7.31 -1.74
N LEU A 14 -18.84 -6.49 -1.49
CA LEU A 14 -19.12 -5.26 -2.24
C LEU A 14 -18.12 -4.11 -1.96
N GLY A 15 -17.38 -4.17 -0.84
CA GLY A 15 -16.39 -3.16 -0.47
C GLY A 15 -15.03 -3.31 -1.15
N THR A 16 -14.81 -4.37 -1.94
CA THR A 16 -13.55 -4.58 -2.65
C THR A 16 -13.47 -3.68 -3.88
N ARG A 17 -13.11 -2.42 -3.68
CA ARG A 17 -12.67 -1.55 -4.79
C ARG A 17 -11.38 -2.12 -5.37
N HIS A 18 -11.52 -2.87 -6.46
CA HIS A 18 -10.41 -3.22 -7.33
C HIS A 18 -9.94 -1.94 -8.00
N TYR A 19 -9.09 -1.17 -7.31
CA TYR A 19 -8.34 -0.10 -7.93
C TYR A 19 -7.41 -0.75 -8.96
N ASN A 20 -7.89 -0.86 -10.21
CA ASN A 20 -7.09 -1.13 -11.40
C ASN A 20 -6.16 0.07 -11.74
N GLY A 21 -5.93 0.93 -10.74
CA GLY A 21 -5.18 2.17 -10.84
C GLY A 21 -3.69 1.90 -10.70
N LYS A 22 -2.91 2.55 -11.55
CA LYS A 22 -1.46 2.59 -11.42
C LYS A 22 -1.10 3.33 -10.13
N VAL A 23 -0.12 2.82 -9.40
CA VAL A 23 0.45 3.46 -8.21
C VAL A 23 1.79 4.05 -8.59
N GLY A 24 1.93 5.37 -8.49
CA GLY A 24 3.23 6.05 -8.58
C GLY A 24 3.84 6.20 -7.20
N ILE A 25 5.14 5.92 -7.07
CA ILE A 25 5.85 6.00 -5.78
C ILE A 25 6.95 7.05 -5.87
N ILE A 26 6.76 8.16 -5.17
CA ILE A 26 7.74 9.26 -5.11
C ILE A 26 8.55 9.10 -3.82
N GLY A 27 9.88 9.00 -3.97
CA GLY A 27 10.80 9.04 -2.84
C GLY A 27 11.16 10.48 -2.53
N VAL A 28 10.93 10.92 -1.30
CA VAL A 28 11.25 12.28 -0.87
C VAL A 28 12.21 12.23 0.32
N PRO A 29 13.53 12.35 0.07
CA PRO A 29 14.55 12.22 1.11
C PRO A 29 14.74 13.55 1.87
N PHE A 30 13.68 14.04 2.52
CA PHE A 30 13.76 15.25 3.35
C PHE A 30 14.13 14.91 4.79
N ASP A 31 15.06 15.66 5.37
CA ASP A 31 15.52 15.51 6.74
C ASP A 31 15.50 16.82 7.54
N LYS A 32 15.52 17.99 6.88
CA LYS A 32 15.60 19.33 7.48
C LYS A 32 14.45 19.72 8.42
N GLY A 33 13.43 18.88 8.57
CA GLY A 33 12.31 19.11 9.51
C GLY A 33 12.58 18.64 10.94
N GLN A 34 13.75 18.07 11.22
CA GLN A 34 14.06 17.41 12.49
C GLN A 34 15.59 17.27 12.70
N GLU A 35 16.02 17.01 13.93
CA GLU A 35 17.45 17.02 14.31
C GLU A 35 18.18 15.67 14.13
N LYS A 36 17.45 14.56 14.12
CA LYS A 36 18.02 13.21 14.05
C LYS A 36 18.34 12.80 12.61
N GLU A 37 19.54 12.31 12.37
CA GLU A 37 19.85 11.79 11.04
C GLU A 37 19.08 10.51 10.70
N GLY A 38 18.88 10.25 9.40
CA GLY A 38 18.44 8.95 8.90
C GLY A 38 17.10 8.93 8.17
N VAL A 39 16.18 9.88 8.42
CA VAL A 39 14.88 9.91 7.74
C VAL A 39 15.00 10.06 6.23
N ALA A 40 16.01 10.81 5.75
CA ALA A 40 16.32 10.93 4.32
C ALA A 40 16.65 9.59 3.65
N ARG A 41 17.10 8.58 4.39
CA ARG A 41 17.38 7.22 3.88
C ARG A 41 16.12 6.37 3.71
N GLY A 42 14.99 6.80 4.28
CA GLY A 42 13.72 6.06 4.26
C GLY A 42 13.31 5.57 2.86
N PRO A 43 13.27 6.44 1.83
CA PRO A 43 12.90 6.03 0.47
C PRO A 43 13.82 4.97 -0.14
N GLU A 44 15.10 4.95 0.23
CA GLU A 44 16.06 3.95 -0.23
C GLU A 44 15.86 2.63 0.51
N VAL A 45 15.86 2.67 1.84
CA VAL A 45 15.73 1.49 2.71
C VAL A 45 14.42 0.75 2.44
N ILE A 46 13.31 1.47 2.27
CA ILE A 46 12.01 0.87 1.98
C ILE A 46 11.99 0.19 0.59
N ARG A 47 12.66 0.78 -0.41
CA ARG A 47 12.79 0.14 -1.74
C ARG A 47 13.69 -1.09 -1.67
N ALA A 48 14.81 -1.02 -0.97
CA ALA A 48 15.73 -2.14 -0.75
C ALA A 48 15.04 -3.30 0.02
N ALA A 49 14.10 -2.98 0.89
CA ALA A 49 13.24 -3.95 1.58
C ALA A 49 12.13 -4.55 0.68
N LYS A 50 12.24 -4.42 -0.64
CA LYS A 50 11.37 -5.04 -1.66
C LYS A 50 9.92 -4.53 -1.67
N LEU A 51 9.66 -3.27 -1.29
CA LEU A 51 8.32 -2.67 -1.37
C LEU A 51 7.64 -2.88 -2.73
N ILE A 52 8.38 -2.72 -3.84
CA ILE A 52 7.82 -2.84 -5.20
C ILE A 52 7.30 -4.26 -5.46
N ASP A 53 8.03 -5.27 -4.98
CA ASP A 53 7.67 -6.67 -5.19
C ASP A 53 6.43 -7.03 -4.37
N GLU A 54 6.36 -6.58 -3.12
CA GLU A 54 5.17 -6.74 -2.28
C GLU A 54 3.93 -6.10 -2.91
N LEU A 55 4.06 -4.90 -3.47
CA LEU A 55 2.94 -4.25 -4.14
C LEU A 55 2.49 -4.99 -5.42
N LYS A 56 3.44 -5.60 -6.16
CA LYS A 56 3.12 -6.46 -7.31
C LYS A 56 2.39 -7.73 -6.87
N ILE A 57 2.80 -8.36 -5.77
CA ILE A 57 2.12 -9.54 -5.19
C ILE A 57 0.67 -9.21 -4.84
N LEU A 58 0.41 -7.99 -4.36
CA LEU A 58 -0.94 -7.48 -4.08
C LEU A 58 -1.74 -7.10 -5.34
N GLY A 59 -1.22 -7.40 -6.53
CA GLY A 59 -1.87 -7.13 -7.81
C GLY A 59 -1.92 -5.66 -8.19
N LYS A 60 -0.97 -4.83 -7.72
CA LYS A 60 -0.88 -3.42 -8.10
C LYS A 60 0.07 -3.21 -9.27
N SER A 61 -0.36 -2.41 -10.24
CA SER A 61 0.50 -1.89 -11.31
C SER A 61 1.30 -0.72 -10.76
N ILE A 62 2.62 -0.80 -10.76
CA ILE A 62 3.51 0.28 -10.31
C ILE A 62 4.06 1.01 -11.54
N GLN A 63 4.12 2.35 -11.48
CA GLN A 63 4.70 3.23 -12.50
C GLN A 63 5.92 3.97 -11.99
#